data_AF-A0A7C6NZD8-F1
#
_entry.id   AF-A0A7C6NZD8-F1
#
_cell.length_a   1.000
_cell.length_b   1.000
_cell.length_c   1.000
_cell.angle_alpha   90.00
_cell.angle_beta   90.00
_cell.angle_gamma   90.00
#
_symmetry.space_group_name_H-M   'P 1'
#
loop_
_entity.id
_entity.type
_entity.pdbx_description
1 polymer ?
#
loop_
_entity_poly.entity_id
_entity_poly.type
_entity_poly.pdbx_seq_one_letter_code
_entity_poly.pdbx_strand_id
1 'polypeptide(L)'
;MNHTASIMKKEIRAIASYRALIISKAFISILLGIVTLYLAYFRYPASPLYILLLLNALPPILKFAFQDYAKRYPNKLLLGITQDTDFTLNYLKGKYKYSKPGSVSNSVSYIIALFLMCLWQLQYSRSGNTGPYMTLVPVTIMAAGLGLRFLSALLYNFKLHYDISHNKM
;
A
#
# COMPACT_ATOMS: atom_id res chain seq x y z
N MET A 1 15.60 22.73 19.31
CA MET A 1 15.62 21.52 18.45
C MET A 1 15.43 21.96 17.01
N ASN A 2 16.40 21.75 16.11
CA ASN A 2 16.41 22.37 14.78
C ASN A 2 15.19 21.97 13.94
N HIS A 3 14.38 22.96 13.56
CA HIS A 3 13.16 22.80 12.77
C HIS A 3 13.39 21.94 11.51
N THR A 4 14.50 22.18 10.82
CA THR A 4 14.94 21.43 9.61
C THR A 4 15.13 19.93 9.87
N ALA A 5 15.76 19.55 10.97
CA ALA A 5 15.99 18.14 11.29
C ALA A 5 14.68 17.39 11.56
N SER A 6 13.67 18.08 12.11
CA SER A 6 12.34 17.51 12.30
C SER A 6 11.60 17.28 10.98
N ILE A 7 11.78 18.19 10.00
CA ILE A 7 11.22 18.07 8.65
C ILE A 7 11.84 16.88 7.92
N MET A 8 13.16 16.79 7.90
CA MET A 8 13.89 15.69 7.27
C MET A 8 13.47 14.32 7.83
N LYS A 9 13.30 14.19 9.15
CA LYS A 9 12.79 12.95 9.77
C LYS A 9 11.38 12.59 9.31
N LYS A 10 10.48 13.58 9.12
CA LYS A 10 9.14 13.33 8.60
C LYS A 10 9.17 12.86 7.15
N GLU A 11 10.00 13.48 6.31
CA GLU A 11 10.19 13.08 4.90
C GLU A 11 10.72 11.65 4.78
N ILE A 12 11.75 11.29 5.57
CA ILE A 12 12.29 9.93 5.63
C ILE A 12 11.20 8.92 5.98
N ARG A 13 10.41 9.22 7.01
CA ARG A 13 9.30 8.34 7.44
C ARG A 13 8.23 8.19 6.36
N ALA A 14 7.90 9.28 5.65
CA ALA A 14 6.94 9.25 4.55
C ALA A 14 7.44 8.35 3.41
N ILE A 15 8.70 8.48 3.00
CA ILE A 15 9.30 7.64 1.96
C ILE A 15 9.39 6.17 2.42
N ALA A 16 9.84 5.92 3.65
CA ALA A 16 9.94 4.57 4.21
C ALA A 16 8.58 3.87 4.23
N SER A 17 7.56 4.54 4.77
CA SER A 17 6.20 4.00 4.84
C SER A 17 5.59 3.75 3.45
N TYR A 18 5.86 4.63 2.48
CA TYR A 18 5.43 4.43 1.09
C TYR A 18 6.11 3.23 0.42
N ARG A 19 7.42 3.04 0.62
CA ARG A 19 8.14 1.88 0.09
C ARG A 19 7.67 0.58 0.73
N ALA A 20 7.45 0.59 2.04
CA ALA A 20 6.88 -0.53 2.76
C ALA A 20 5.48 -0.90 2.26
N LEU A 21 4.65 0.10 1.96
CA LEU A 21 3.34 -0.08 1.36
C LEU A 21 3.42 -0.74 -0.02
N ILE A 22 4.31 -0.28 -0.90
CA ILE A 22 4.48 -0.87 -2.24
C ILE A 22 4.91 -2.34 -2.15
N ILE A 23 5.87 -2.65 -1.28
CA ILE A 23 6.38 -4.02 -1.11
C ILE A 23 5.29 -4.93 -0.57
N SER A 24 4.61 -4.52 0.50
CA SER A 24 3.51 -5.27 1.08
C SER A 24 2.38 -5.49 0.07
N LYS A 25 2.03 -4.45 -0.69
CA LYS A 25 1.06 -4.56 -1.78
C LYS A 25 1.48 -5.59 -2.82
N ALA A 26 2.71 -5.53 -3.32
CA ALA A 26 3.20 -6.48 -4.32
C ALA A 26 3.16 -7.92 -3.80
N PHE A 27 3.56 -8.12 -2.55
CA PHE A 27 3.48 -9.41 -1.86
C PHE A 27 2.05 -9.93 -1.79
N ILE A 28 1.09 -9.11 -1.33
CA ILE A 28 -0.33 -9.49 -1.28
C ILE A 28 -0.85 -9.79 -2.69
N SER A 29 -0.51 -8.98 -3.69
CA SER A 29 -0.91 -9.24 -5.09
C SER A 29 -0.42 -10.59 -5.59
N ILE A 30 0.83 -10.96 -5.30
CA ILE A 30 1.39 -12.26 -5.70
C ILE A 30 0.62 -13.40 -5.02
N LEU A 31 0.41 -13.31 -3.70
CA LEU A 31 -0.34 -14.33 -2.96
C LEU A 31 -1.78 -14.47 -3.45
N LEU A 32 -2.48 -13.34 -3.64
CA LEU A 32 -3.84 -13.34 -4.19
C LEU A 32 -3.88 -13.93 -5.60
N GLY A 33 -2.86 -13.67 -6.43
CA GLY A 33 -2.73 -14.27 -7.76
C GLY A 33 -2.60 -15.79 -7.71
N ILE A 34 -1.71 -16.31 -6.86
CA ILE A 34 -1.52 -17.76 -6.66
C ILE A 34 -2.82 -18.40 -6.17
N VAL A 35 -3.46 -17.81 -5.15
CA VAL A 35 -4.71 -18.35 -4.60
C VAL A 35 -5.86 -18.28 -5.60
N THR A 36 -5.93 -17.21 -6.40
CA THR A 36 -6.92 -17.09 -7.48
C THR A 36 -6.78 -18.24 -8.48
N LEU A 37 -5.56 -18.51 -8.94
CA LEU A 37 -5.29 -19.61 -9.88
C LEU A 37 -5.63 -20.97 -9.26
N TYR A 38 -5.25 -21.18 -8.00
CA TYR A 38 -5.56 -22.40 -7.27
C TYR A 38 -7.08 -22.62 -7.15
N LEU A 39 -7.84 -21.62 -6.71
CA LEU A 39 -9.29 -21.72 -6.54
C LEU A 39 -10.02 -21.87 -7.88
N ALA A 40 -9.52 -21.24 -8.95
CA ALA A 40 -10.04 -21.42 -10.29
C ALA A 40 -9.83 -22.85 -10.80
N TYR A 41 -8.66 -23.44 -10.58
CA TYR A 41 -8.37 -24.82 -10.94
C TYR A 41 -9.34 -25.81 -10.26
N PHE A 42 -9.59 -25.64 -8.96
CA PHE A 42 -10.52 -26.45 -8.19
C PHE A 42 -12.00 -26.01 -8.31
N ARG A 43 -12.31 -25.04 -9.18
CA ARG A 43 -13.67 -24.53 -9.45
C ARG A 43 -14.44 -24.04 -8.21
N TYR A 44 -13.73 -23.46 -7.24
CA TYR A 44 -14.40 -22.81 -6.12
C TYR A 44 -15.09 -21.51 -6.57
N PRO A 45 -16.32 -21.22 -6.09
CA PRO A 45 -17.09 -20.06 -6.54
C PRO A 45 -16.57 -18.72 -6.00
N ALA A 46 -15.83 -18.72 -4.89
CA ALA A 46 -15.29 -17.52 -4.26
C ALA A 46 -13.85 -17.25 -4.72
N SER A 47 -13.70 -16.67 -5.91
CA SER A 47 -12.39 -16.30 -6.45
C SER A 47 -11.97 -14.90 -5.97
N PRO A 48 -10.82 -14.72 -5.31
CA PRO A 48 -10.33 -13.43 -4.83
C PRO A 48 -9.78 -12.52 -5.96
N LEU A 49 -10.05 -12.87 -7.22
CA LEU A 49 -9.63 -12.10 -8.41
C LEU A 49 -10.07 -10.63 -8.32
N TYR A 50 -11.27 -10.35 -7.83
CA TYR A 50 -11.77 -8.98 -7.68
C TYR A 50 -10.90 -8.16 -6.71
N ILE A 51 -10.40 -8.78 -5.63
CA ILE A 51 -9.49 -8.14 -4.67
C ILE A 51 -8.16 -7.82 -5.35
N LEU A 52 -7.62 -8.78 -6.10
CA LEU A 52 -6.38 -8.62 -6.86
C LEU A 52 -6.48 -7.47 -7.88
N LEU A 53 -7.58 -7.43 -8.64
CA LEU A 53 -7.82 -6.39 -9.64
C LEU A 53 -7.92 -5.01 -8.98
N LEU A 54 -8.74 -4.87 -7.94
CA LEU A 54 -8.90 -3.59 -7.23
C LEU A 54 -7.60 -3.14 -6.56
N LEU A 55 -6.81 -4.05 -5.98
CA LEU A 55 -5.54 -3.70 -5.37
C LEU A 55 -4.57 -3.09 -6.40
N ASN A 56 -4.57 -3.55 -7.65
CA ASN A 56 -3.60 -3.12 -8.66
C ASN A 56 -4.13 -2.01 -9.58
N ALA A 57 -5.40 -2.06 -9.99
CA ALA A 57 -6.01 -1.11 -10.92
C ALA A 57 -6.52 0.16 -10.24
N LEU A 58 -6.95 0.10 -8.97
CA LEU A 58 -7.53 1.27 -8.30
C LEU A 58 -6.53 2.42 -8.05
N PRO A 59 -5.25 2.18 -7.68
CA PRO A 59 -4.30 3.26 -7.44
C PRO A 59 -4.06 4.21 -8.61
N PRO A 60 -3.81 3.76 -9.86
CA PRO A 60 -3.67 4.69 -10.98
C PRO A 60 -4.97 5.47 -11.27
N ILE A 61 -6.13 4.81 -11.14
CA ILE A 61 -7.45 5.46 -11.33
C ILE A 61 -7.67 6.56 -10.29
N LEU A 62 -7.45 6.27 -9.00
CA LEU A 62 -7.58 7.24 -7.93
C LEU A 62 -6.57 8.38 -8.06
N LYS A 63 -5.32 8.07 -8.42
CA LYS A 63 -4.29 9.10 -8.64
C LYS A 63 -4.72 10.07 -9.73
N PHE A 64 -5.20 9.54 -10.86
CA PHE A 64 -5.71 10.36 -11.96
C PHE A 64 -6.92 11.19 -11.52
N ALA A 65 -7.91 10.56 -10.87
CA ALA A 65 -9.12 11.22 -10.40
C ALA A 65 -8.82 12.37 -9.43
N PHE A 66 -7.93 12.16 -8.44
CA PHE A 66 -7.55 13.21 -7.52
C PHE A 66 -6.85 14.38 -8.22
N GLN A 67 -5.95 14.08 -9.17
CA GLN A 67 -5.23 15.11 -9.92
C GLN A 67 -6.15 15.91 -10.85
N ASP A 68 -7.09 15.26 -11.53
CA ASP A 68 -8.06 15.95 -12.39
C ASP A 68 -9.03 16.78 -11.56
N TYR A 69 -9.55 16.21 -10.47
CA TYR A 69 -10.53 16.90 -9.63
C TYR A 69 -9.93 18.10 -8.89
N ALA A 70 -8.68 18.01 -8.42
CA ALA A 70 -7.98 19.14 -7.79
C ALA A 70 -7.70 20.30 -8.75
N LYS A 71 -7.56 20.03 -10.06
CA LYS A 71 -7.44 21.08 -11.09
C LYS A 71 -8.76 21.81 -11.31
N ARG A 72 -9.87 21.08 -11.28
CA ARG A 72 -11.22 21.64 -11.52
C ARG A 72 -11.80 22.33 -10.28
N TYR A 73 -11.54 21.80 -9.09
CA TYR A 73 -12.10 22.28 -7.82
C TYR A 73 -11.02 22.37 -6.74
N PRO A 74 -10.28 23.49 -6.66
CA PRO A 74 -9.20 23.67 -5.70
C PRO A 74 -9.74 23.88 -4.27
N ASN A 75 -10.09 22.78 -3.60
CA ASN A 75 -10.38 22.77 -2.17
C ASN A 75 -9.09 22.50 -1.37
N LYS A 76 -8.94 23.14 -0.20
CA LYS A 76 -7.82 22.98 0.74
C LYS A 76 -7.50 21.50 1.06
N LEU A 77 -8.52 20.66 1.22
CA LEU A 77 -8.31 19.22 1.49
C LEU A 77 -7.71 18.48 0.29
N LEU A 78 -8.24 18.74 -0.92
CA LEU A 78 -7.78 18.11 -2.17
C LEU A 78 -6.38 18.57 -2.56
N LEU A 79 -6.10 19.86 -2.39
CA LEU A 79 -4.76 20.42 -2.55
C LEU A 79 -3.79 19.78 -1.55
N GLY A 80 -4.23 19.59 -0.30
CA GLY A 80 -3.45 18.88 0.71
C GLY A 80 -3.10 17.43 0.34
N ILE A 81 -3.89 16.77 -0.52
CA ILE A 81 -3.65 15.38 -0.96
C ILE A 81 -2.83 15.33 -2.25
N THR A 82 -2.98 16.33 -3.12
CA THR A 82 -2.39 16.35 -4.47
C THR A 82 -1.09 17.13 -4.57
N GLN A 83 -0.91 18.20 -3.78
CA GLN A 83 0.33 18.97 -3.78
C GLN A 83 1.40 18.25 -2.98
N ASP A 84 2.53 17.99 -3.64
CA ASP A 84 3.76 17.67 -2.95
C ASP A 84 4.23 18.94 -2.23
N THR A 85 4.45 18.85 -0.92
CA THR A 85 5.14 19.90 -0.17
C THR A 85 6.59 20.00 -0.63
N ASP A 86 7.23 21.15 -0.49
CA ASP A 86 8.66 21.30 -0.76
C ASP A 86 9.44 20.27 0.07
N PHE A 87 10.07 19.32 -0.61
CA PHE A 87 10.89 18.28 0.01
C PHE A 87 12.32 18.81 0.13
N THR A 88 12.84 18.84 1.36
CA THR A 88 14.26 19.11 1.61
C THR A 88 15.15 18.02 0.99
N LEU A 89 14.67 16.78 0.93
CA LEU A 89 15.40 15.62 0.40
C LEU A 89 14.89 15.21 -1.00
N ASN A 90 14.94 16.13 -1.96
CA ASN A 90 14.46 15.90 -3.33
C ASN A 90 15.14 14.71 -4.04
N TYR A 91 16.42 14.44 -3.77
CA TYR A 91 17.11 13.29 -4.35
C TYR A 91 16.51 11.94 -3.90
N LEU A 92 16.13 11.81 -2.62
CA LEU A 92 15.48 10.60 -2.10
C LEU A 92 14.09 10.44 -2.69
N LYS A 93 13.34 11.54 -2.82
CA LYS A 93 12.02 11.55 -3.45
C LYS A 93 12.11 10.97 -4.86
N GLY A 94 13.08 11.41 -5.67
CA GLY A 94 13.34 10.89 -7.01
C GLY A 94 13.75 9.41 -7.01
N LYS A 95 14.78 9.05 -6.24
CA LYS A 95 15.30 7.67 -6.13
C LYS A 95 14.21 6.65 -5.80
N TYR A 96 13.28 7.01 -4.90
CA TYR A 96 12.21 6.12 -4.43
C TYR A 96 10.87 6.31 -5.14
N LYS A 97 10.80 7.20 -6.16
CA LYS A 97 9.59 7.56 -6.92
C LYS A 97 8.41 7.91 -6.01
N TYR A 98 8.69 8.64 -4.93
CA TYR A 98 7.69 9.07 -3.98
C TYR A 98 6.87 10.22 -4.56
N SER A 99 5.54 10.12 -4.45
CA SER A 99 4.62 11.22 -4.70
C SER A 99 3.48 11.12 -3.69
N LYS A 100 3.04 12.23 -3.13
CA LYS A 100 1.93 12.27 -2.17
C LYS A 100 0.64 11.69 -2.75
N PRO A 101 0.16 12.07 -3.96
CA PRO A 101 -1.05 11.48 -4.53
C PRO A 101 -0.89 9.99 -4.81
N GLY A 102 0.32 9.54 -5.21
CA GLY A 102 0.61 8.11 -5.39
C GLY A 102 0.58 7.33 -4.06
N SER A 103 1.12 7.91 -2.99
CA SER A 103 1.11 7.31 -1.65
C SER A 103 -0.31 7.17 -1.12
N VAL A 104 -1.13 8.23 -1.22
CA VAL A 104 -2.54 8.20 -0.79
C VAL A 104 -3.34 7.20 -1.60
N SER A 105 -3.22 7.21 -2.93
CA SER A 105 -3.98 6.30 -3.80
C SER A 105 -3.64 4.83 -3.55
N ASN A 106 -2.36 4.50 -3.35
CA ASN A 106 -1.96 3.15 -2.97
C ASN A 106 -2.44 2.80 -1.56
N SER A 107 -2.46 3.75 -0.62
CA SER A 107 -2.93 3.50 0.75
C SER A 107 -4.43 3.20 0.77
N VAL A 108 -5.24 3.98 0.06
CA VAL A 108 -6.68 3.77 -0.06
C VAL A 108 -6.99 2.40 -0.68
N SER A 109 -6.34 2.07 -1.80
CA SER A 109 -6.52 0.75 -2.44
C SER A 109 -6.10 -0.41 -1.55
N TYR A 110 -5.00 -0.26 -0.80
CA TYR A 110 -4.56 -1.27 0.15
C TYR A 110 -5.58 -1.47 1.29
N ILE A 111 -6.14 -0.39 1.85
CA ILE A 111 -7.19 -0.48 2.88
C ILE A 111 -8.44 -1.16 2.33
N ILE A 112 -8.86 -0.81 1.11
CA ILE A 112 -10.01 -1.45 0.46
C ILE A 112 -9.74 -2.94 0.27
N ALA A 113 -8.54 -3.34 -0.16
CA ALA A 113 -8.19 -4.74 -0.31
C ALA A 113 -8.22 -5.50 1.03
N LEU A 114 -7.72 -4.91 2.12
CA LEU A 114 -7.84 -5.49 3.45
C LEU A 114 -9.31 -5.67 3.87
N PHE A 115 -10.14 -4.66 3.63
CA PHE A 115 -11.57 -4.74 3.92
C PHE A 115 -12.25 -5.86 3.11
N LEU A 116 -11.94 -6.00 1.82
CA LEU A 116 -12.46 -7.07 0.99
C LEU A 116 -11.98 -8.46 1.44
N MET A 117 -10.73 -8.58 1.93
CA MET A 117 -10.24 -9.82 2.52
C MET A 117 -10.97 -10.18 3.82
N CYS A 118 -11.36 -9.19 4.64
CA CYS A 118 -12.24 -9.42 5.79
C CYS A 118 -13.62 -9.94 5.35
N LEU A 119 -14.23 -9.36 4.31
CA LEU A 119 -15.50 -9.83 3.78
C LEU A 119 -15.40 -11.25 3.24
N TRP A 120 -14.29 -11.56 2.57
CA TRP A 120 -14.01 -12.91 2.08
C TRP A 120 -13.88 -13.92 3.24
N GLN A 121 -13.19 -13.55 4.32
CA GLN A 121 -13.12 -14.36 5.55
C GLN A 121 -14.50 -14.63 6.16
N LEU A 122 -15.35 -13.61 6.24
CA LEU A 122 -16.70 -13.72 6.79
C LEU A 122 -17.57 -14.67 5.96
N GLN A 123 -17.42 -14.64 4.63
CA GLN A 123 -18.13 -15.54 3.74
C GLN A 123 -17.75 -17.01 3.99
N TYR A 124 -16.46 -17.31 4.06
CA TYR A 124 -15.97 -18.68 4.37
C TYR A 124 -16.37 -19.18 5.75
N SER A 125 -16.46 -18.28 6.73
CA SER A 125 -16.90 -18.62 8.09
C SER A 125 -18.40 -18.97 8.14
N ARG A 126 -19.22 -18.40 7.24
CA ARG A 126 -20.67 -18.66 7.19
C ARG A 126 -21.06 -19.84 6.30
N SER A 127 -20.30 -20.14 5.25
CA SER A 127 -20.71 -21.13 4.25
C SER A 127 -20.60 -22.58 4.71
N GLY A 128 -19.82 -22.89 5.76
CA GLY A 128 -19.68 -24.24 6.34
C GLY A 128 -19.06 -25.32 5.45
N ASN A 129 -19.12 -25.15 4.12
CA ASN A 129 -18.67 -26.08 3.07
C ASN A 129 -17.19 -25.92 2.67
N THR A 130 -16.42 -25.15 3.42
CA THR A 130 -15.01 -24.87 3.11
C THR A 130 -14.12 -25.58 4.12
N GLY A 131 -13.15 -26.36 3.63
CA GLY A 131 -12.22 -27.08 4.51
C GLY A 131 -11.48 -26.15 5.49
N PRO A 132 -11.10 -26.63 6.69
CA PRO A 132 -10.58 -25.80 7.78
C PRO A 132 -9.29 -25.05 7.44
N TYR A 133 -8.51 -25.53 6.47
CA TYR A 133 -7.29 -24.85 6.02
C TYR A 133 -7.59 -23.71 5.04
N MET A 134 -8.67 -23.80 4.25
CA MET A 134 -9.05 -22.76 3.30
C MET A 134 -9.69 -21.56 3.97
N THR A 135 -10.38 -21.77 5.08
CA THR A 135 -10.98 -20.70 5.87
C THR A 135 -9.94 -19.79 6.51
N LEU A 136 -8.65 -20.17 6.57
CA LEU A 136 -7.58 -19.34 7.14
C LEU A 136 -6.78 -18.56 6.09
N VAL A 137 -6.99 -18.83 4.81
CA VAL A 137 -6.22 -18.21 3.71
C VAL A 137 -6.35 -16.68 3.69
N PRO A 138 -7.55 -16.08 3.77
CA PRO A 138 -7.67 -14.62 3.74
C PRO A 138 -6.94 -13.95 4.92
N VAL A 139 -7.09 -14.50 6.13
CA VAL A 139 -6.48 -13.98 7.36
C VAL A 139 -4.96 -14.12 7.35
N THR A 140 -4.43 -15.26 6.88
CA THR A 140 -2.98 -15.48 6.79
C THR A 140 -2.32 -14.53 5.80
N ILE A 141 -2.94 -14.29 4.63
CA ILE A 141 -2.46 -13.30 3.65
C ILE A 141 -2.46 -11.90 4.27
N MET A 142 -3.55 -11.51 4.94
CA MET A 142 -3.65 -10.21 5.62
C MET A 142 -2.58 -10.03 6.69
N ALA A 143 -2.44 -11.01 7.59
CA ALA A 143 -1.48 -10.96 8.69
C ALA A 143 -0.03 -10.88 8.18
N ALA A 144 0.32 -11.72 7.21
CA ALA A 144 1.64 -11.69 6.57
C ALA A 144 1.89 -10.35 5.85
N GLY A 145 0.89 -9.82 5.13
CA GLY A 145 0.97 -8.54 4.45
C GLY A 145 1.20 -7.36 5.40
N LEU A 146 0.44 -7.30 6.50
CA LEU A 146 0.59 -6.27 7.54
C LEU A 146 1.93 -6.39 8.28
N GLY A 147 2.33 -7.61 8.63
CA GLY A 147 3.64 -7.88 9.23
C GLY A 147 4.79 -7.42 8.32
N LEU A 148 4.73 -7.77 7.03
CA LEU A 148 5.72 -7.34 6.05
C LEU A 148 5.74 -5.82 5.88
N ARG A 149 4.58 -5.15 5.92
CA ARG A 149 4.50 -3.68 5.88
C ARG A 149 5.20 -3.05 7.09
N PHE A 150 4.96 -3.58 8.29
CA PHE A 150 5.58 -3.08 9.51
C PHE A 150 7.09 -3.26 9.49
N LEU A 151 7.56 -4.48 9.21
CA LEU A 151 8.99 -4.80 9.12
C LEU A 151 9.70 -3.97 8.04
N SER A 152 9.11 -3.88 6.85
CA SER A 152 9.68 -3.09 5.76
C SER A 152 9.76 -1.62 6.12
N ALA A 153 8.76 -1.05 6.82
CA ALA A 153 8.79 0.36 7.21
C ALA A 153 9.95 0.65 8.18
N LEU A 154 10.22 -0.25 9.12
CA LEU A 154 11.36 -0.14 10.03
C LEU A 154 12.68 -0.24 9.27
N LEU A 155 12.86 -1.28 8.44
CA LEU A 155 14.07 -1.50 7.65
C LEU A 155 14.39 -0.32 6.73
N TYR A 156 13.39 0.22 6.03
CA TYR A 156 13.60 1.39 5.17
C TYR A 156 13.88 2.66 5.95
N ASN A 157 13.34 2.82 7.16
CA ASN A 157 13.64 3.99 7.99
C ASN A 157 15.13 3.98 8.42
N PHE A 158 15.66 2.82 8.83
CA PHE A 158 17.09 2.66 9.12
C PHE A 158 17.95 2.84 7.87
N LYS A 159 17.57 2.19 6.76
CA LYS A 159 18.29 2.30 5.49
C LYS A 159 18.39 3.75 4.98
N LEU A 160 17.31 4.52 5.07
CA LEU A 160 17.30 5.92 4.65
C LEU A 160 18.14 6.81 5.56
N HIS A 161 18.15 6.58 6.87
CA HIS A 161 19.07 7.27 7.79
C HIS A 161 20.54 6.96 7.45
N TYR A 162 20.84 5.68 7.17
CA TYR A 162 22.17 5.28 6.75
C TYR A 162 22.59 5.93 5.42
N ASP A 163 21.73 5.87 4.39
CA ASP A 163 21.95 6.48 3.08
C ASP A 163 22.28 7.98 3.23
N ILE A 164 21.59 8.74 4.10
CA ILE A 164 21.85 10.17 4.32
C ILE A 164 23.18 10.41 5.05
N SER A 165 23.55 9.54 6.01
CA SER A 165 24.77 9.70 6.81
C SER A 165 26.06 9.31 6.07
N HIS A 166 25.98 8.38 5.12
CA HIS A 166 27.14 7.81 4.43
C HIS A 166 27.29 8.30 2.98
N ASN A 167 26.19 8.61 2.28
CA ASN A 167 26.29 9.45 1.08
C ASN A 167 26.30 10.90 1.54
N LYS A 168 27.50 11.39 1.88
CA LYS A 168 27.80 12.82 1.75
C LYS A 168 27.59 13.17 0.28
N MET A 169 26.48 13.82 -0.02
CA MET A 169 26.49 14.79 -1.13
C MET A 169 27.12 16.06 -0.58
#